data_AF-A0A9D6PFH8-F1
#
_entry.id   AF-A0A9D6PFH8-F1
#
_cell.length_a   1.000
_cell.length_b   1.000
_cell.length_c   1.000
_cell.angle_alpha   90.00
_cell.angle_beta   90.00
_cell.angle_gamma   90.00
#
_symmetry.space_group_name_H-M   'P 1'
#
loop_
_entity.id
_entity.type
_entity.pdbx_description
1 polymer ?
#
loop_
_entity_poly.entity_id
_entity_poly.type
_entity_poly.pdbx_seq_one_letter_code
_entity_poly.pdbx_strand_id
1 'polypeptide(L)'
;MKQIMKSLIFTLMGFFILTPLFAIQDEVPDFEFHPCSIENVGRLIEILNSERISFHEDLKQKYPGKPEKVAQNPNLIAFDKVLADSKSLFDRINRKPLSDQEEREFMRIQRIYYGILADIRESKKPPKLIRGLGTLSHLVGGPLILNVPNVIDPKNKLGSRWANKEAARLYRKDGTGPVSQNELAGLNHLEVSRLQPPPNHVGLNPALPGNHYSQFLKDMTNLIRSVDKKNSAFDFDYAKRVVFYPNEIKTFSELSNKMENSKFNFHINRYQLQQSMKVNSDGKALESGKIDRQMAERESIDKAYIGANYVLFKECQLSLFNPAIKRLGGASLSNVGAPDDRLARSSLVFNAWIKNKDMKDDNSRVGLLYNLSTGAFDRHVEFQSDLGCTLGSLRSSGQLNNFKKSFIVYYPTTINFFLRPLYIPKAWKECTWADARWMALRIAALSRTDLERCFSESGWPSFAQKVAVERLLSRRNELVKAFKLDWDGVREIPCDPDFTMEVSTKTGRHTPVKNGNINGDSQMVKDLEESIHPEGLAKVISRKND
;
A
#
# COMPACT_ATOMS: atom_id res chain seq x y z
N MET A 1 -43.57 21.56 -25.36
CA MET A 1 -42.96 20.58 -24.41
C MET A 1 -41.56 20.09 -24.82
N LYS A 2 -41.34 19.50 -26.01
CA LYS A 2 -40.00 19.01 -26.44
C LYS A 2 -38.90 20.08 -26.51
N GLN A 3 -39.26 21.33 -26.82
CA GLN A 3 -38.31 22.44 -26.95
C GLN A 3 -37.94 23.06 -25.59
N ILE A 4 -38.89 23.07 -24.65
CA ILE A 4 -38.68 23.48 -23.24
C ILE A 4 -37.78 22.47 -22.53
N MET A 5 -37.91 21.18 -22.84
CA MET A 5 -37.06 20.12 -22.28
C MET A 5 -35.60 20.20 -22.78
N LYS A 6 -35.38 20.62 -24.04
CA LYS A 6 -34.01 20.85 -24.57
C LYS A 6 -33.34 22.08 -23.95
N SER A 7 -34.09 23.15 -23.73
CA SER A 7 -33.56 24.34 -23.03
C SER A 7 -33.28 24.06 -21.56
N LEU A 8 -34.15 23.31 -20.86
CA LEU A 8 -33.92 22.97 -19.45
C LEU A 8 -32.67 22.08 -19.27
N ILE A 9 -32.41 21.14 -20.18
CA ILE A 9 -31.19 20.31 -20.18
C ILE A 9 -29.94 21.16 -20.45
N PHE A 10 -30.00 22.12 -21.38
CA PHE A 10 -28.88 23.03 -21.65
C PHE A 10 -28.63 24.04 -20.51
N THR A 11 -29.67 24.54 -19.85
CA THR A 11 -29.55 25.46 -18.71
C THR A 11 -29.10 24.75 -17.43
N LEU A 12 -29.51 23.49 -17.20
CA LEU A 12 -28.98 22.66 -16.11
C LEU A 12 -27.52 22.24 -16.36
N MET A 13 -27.08 22.05 -17.61
CA MET A 13 -25.66 21.81 -17.92
C MET A 13 -24.80 23.08 -17.84
N GLY A 14 -25.37 24.27 -18.12
CA GLY A 14 -24.65 25.54 -18.09
C GLY A 14 -24.32 26.10 -16.70
N PHE A 15 -25.05 25.67 -15.65
CA PHE A 15 -24.81 26.12 -14.27
C PHE A 15 -23.83 25.24 -13.47
N PHE A 16 -23.37 24.11 -14.02
CA PHE A 16 -22.23 23.37 -13.48
C PHE A 16 -20.93 23.91 -14.09
N ILE A 17 -20.60 25.16 -13.79
CA ILE A 17 -19.21 25.63 -13.87
C ILE A 17 -18.46 24.83 -12.80
N LEU A 18 -17.93 23.70 -13.26
CA LEU A 18 -17.16 22.70 -12.55
C LEU A 18 -15.89 23.34 -11.99
N THR A 19 -15.95 23.85 -10.77
CA THR A 19 -14.72 23.85 -9.97
C THR A 19 -14.35 22.38 -9.75
N PRO A 20 -13.17 21.92 -10.20
CA PRO A 20 -12.77 20.55 -9.98
C PRO A 20 -12.69 20.31 -8.48
N LEU A 21 -13.64 19.53 -7.97
CA LEU A 21 -13.65 19.03 -6.60
C LEU A 21 -12.60 17.92 -6.53
N PHE A 22 -11.36 18.33 -6.28
CA PHE A 22 -10.29 17.40 -5.95
C PHE A 22 -10.54 16.86 -4.53
N ALA A 23 -10.57 15.54 -4.39
CA ALA A 23 -10.35 14.94 -3.07
C ALA A 23 -9.03 15.50 -2.55
N ILE A 24 -9.03 16.06 -1.34
CA ILE A 24 -7.83 16.63 -0.74
C ILE A 24 -6.78 15.53 -0.74
N GLN A 25 -5.78 15.74 -1.58
CA GLN A 25 -4.57 14.96 -1.55
C GLN A 25 -3.90 15.29 -0.22
N ASP A 26 -3.49 14.27 0.54
CA ASP A 26 -2.58 14.43 1.68
C ASP A 26 -1.17 14.77 1.15
N GLU A 27 -1.10 15.67 0.15
CA GLU A 27 0.10 16.28 -0.37
C GLU A 27 0.55 17.31 0.67
N VAL A 28 1.86 17.42 0.90
CA VAL A 28 2.38 18.57 1.66
C VAL A 28 2.06 19.83 0.84
N PRO A 29 1.12 20.68 1.28
CA PRO A 29 0.72 21.83 0.48
C PRO A 29 1.92 22.74 0.27
N ASP A 30 2.02 23.28 -0.95
CA ASP A 30 3.05 24.26 -1.33
C ASP A 30 4.49 23.71 -1.26
N PHE A 31 4.69 22.38 -1.24
CA PHE A 31 6.02 21.81 -1.37
C PHE A 31 6.57 22.07 -2.77
N GLU A 32 7.61 22.89 -2.86
CA GLU A 32 8.29 23.20 -4.12
C GLU A 32 9.45 22.22 -4.36
N PHE A 33 9.46 21.58 -5.53
CA PHE A 33 10.58 20.75 -5.95
C PHE A 33 11.61 21.61 -6.70
N HIS A 34 12.86 21.55 -6.27
CA HIS A 34 13.94 22.32 -6.86
C HIS A 34 14.94 21.40 -7.61
N PRO A 35 15.45 21.83 -8.78
CA PRO A 35 16.54 21.13 -9.44
C PRO A 35 17.83 21.23 -8.61
N CYS A 36 18.75 20.29 -8.78
CA CYS A 36 20.01 20.30 -8.04
C CYS A 36 20.91 21.44 -8.54
N SER A 37 21.22 22.39 -7.66
CA SER A 37 22.18 23.46 -7.88
C SER A 37 22.83 23.84 -6.55
N ILE A 38 23.97 24.52 -6.59
CA ILE A 38 24.64 25.00 -5.36
C ILE A 38 23.69 25.88 -4.56
N GLU A 39 23.00 26.81 -5.22
CA GLU A 39 22.01 27.70 -4.60
C GLU A 39 20.86 26.95 -3.95
N ASN A 40 20.24 25.99 -4.66
CA ASN A 40 19.08 25.26 -4.15
C ASN A 40 19.46 24.32 -2.99
N VAL A 41 20.64 23.68 -3.04
CA VAL A 41 21.13 22.85 -1.93
C VAL A 41 21.44 23.73 -0.72
N GLY A 42 22.08 24.89 -0.91
CA GLY A 42 22.35 25.86 0.15
C GLY A 42 21.06 26.36 0.83
N ARG A 43 20.08 26.79 0.03
CA ARG A 43 18.75 27.20 0.52
C ARG A 43 18.06 26.09 1.30
N LEU A 44 18.12 24.84 0.81
CA LEU A 44 17.53 23.71 1.53
C LEU A 44 18.21 23.48 2.89
N ILE A 45 19.54 23.62 2.99
CA ILE A 45 20.26 23.50 4.26
C ILE A 45 19.77 24.55 5.28
N GLU A 46 19.55 25.79 4.86
CA GLU A 46 19.02 26.86 5.73
C GLU A 46 17.62 26.52 6.25
N ILE A 47 16.73 26.09 5.35
CA ILE A 47 15.36 25.67 5.69
C ILE A 47 15.39 24.50 6.68
N LEU A 48 16.16 23.45 6.38
CA LEU A 48 16.28 22.26 7.22
C LEU A 48 16.81 22.59 8.62
N ASN A 49 17.82 23.47 8.74
CA ASN A 49 18.33 23.90 10.04
C ASN A 49 17.25 24.62 10.85
N SER A 50 16.54 25.57 10.23
CA SER A 50 15.49 26.34 10.88
C SER A 50 14.35 25.45 11.38
N GLU A 51 13.83 24.59 10.51
CA GLU A 51 12.72 23.68 10.85
C GLU A 51 13.14 22.62 11.87
N ARG A 52 14.36 22.08 11.77
CA ARG A 52 14.90 21.16 12.77
C ARG A 52 14.96 21.81 14.15
N ILE A 53 15.45 23.04 14.27
CA ILE A 53 15.53 23.77 15.55
C ILE A 53 14.13 23.96 16.13
N SER A 54 13.19 24.47 15.32
CA SER A 54 11.79 24.64 15.74
C SER A 54 11.18 23.33 16.23
N PHE A 55 11.31 22.26 15.45
CA PHE A 55 10.75 20.95 15.78
C PHE A 55 11.40 20.33 17.02
N HIS A 56 12.70 20.54 17.24
CA HIS A 56 13.40 20.09 18.44
C HIS A 56 12.84 20.76 19.69
N GLU A 57 12.59 22.07 19.65
CA GLU A 57 11.99 22.81 20.77
C GLU A 57 10.54 22.35 21.04
N ASP A 58 9.75 22.12 19.99
CA ASP A 58 8.40 21.53 20.12
C ASP A 58 8.44 20.16 20.81
N LEU A 59 9.43 19.31 20.45
CA LEU A 59 9.61 18.00 21.09
C LEU A 59 10.03 18.11 22.55
N LYS A 60 10.90 19.06 22.91
CA LYS A 60 11.27 19.31 24.32
C LYS A 60 10.06 19.75 25.14
N GLN A 61 9.22 20.61 24.59
CA GLN A 61 7.98 21.04 25.23
C GLN A 61 6.98 19.89 25.38
N LYS A 62 6.85 19.04 24.36
CA LYS A 62 5.96 17.87 24.36
C LYS A 62 6.43 16.76 25.33
N TYR A 63 7.74 16.65 25.54
CA TYR A 63 8.36 15.59 26.36
C TYR A 63 9.32 16.17 27.43
N PRO A 64 8.81 16.97 28.37
CA PRO A 64 9.66 17.61 29.38
C PRO A 64 10.35 16.56 30.25
N GLY A 65 11.66 16.72 30.43
CA GLY A 65 12.49 15.80 31.23
C GLY A 65 12.74 14.42 30.60
N LYS A 66 12.44 14.22 29.32
CA LYS A 66 12.63 12.94 28.60
C LYS A 66 13.52 13.10 27.36
N PRO A 67 14.80 13.51 27.52
CA PRO A 67 15.70 13.80 26.40
C PRO A 67 15.90 12.59 25.47
N GLU A 68 15.81 11.36 25.98
CA GLU A 68 15.89 10.13 25.20
C GLU A 68 14.73 9.98 24.21
N LYS A 69 13.51 10.39 24.60
CA LYS A 69 12.35 10.36 23.70
C LYS A 69 12.46 11.39 22.59
N VAL A 70 13.01 12.57 22.91
CA VAL A 70 13.31 13.62 21.92
C VAL A 70 14.34 13.11 20.92
N ALA A 71 15.48 12.59 21.41
CA ALA A 71 16.56 12.08 20.58
C ALA A 71 16.17 10.88 19.70
N GLN A 72 15.25 10.03 20.17
CA GLN A 72 14.80 8.85 19.43
C GLN A 72 13.64 9.13 18.45
N ASN A 73 13.17 10.38 18.37
CA ASN A 73 12.07 10.77 17.51
C ASN A 73 12.42 10.54 16.03
N PRO A 74 11.58 9.80 15.26
CA PRO A 74 11.84 9.50 13.86
C PRO A 74 12.14 10.72 12.98
N ASN A 75 11.38 11.81 13.13
CA ASN A 75 11.55 13.01 12.31
C ASN A 75 12.81 13.79 12.67
N LEU A 76 13.20 13.84 13.95
CA LEU A 76 14.44 14.50 14.35
C LEU A 76 15.66 13.75 13.79
N ILE A 77 15.67 12.41 13.87
CA ILE A 77 16.70 11.56 13.25
C ILE A 77 16.76 11.80 11.73
N ALA A 78 15.59 11.89 11.08
CA ALA A 78 15.53 12.15 9.65
C ALA A 78 16.02 13.56 9.28
N PHE A 79 15.69 14.60 10.06
CA PHE A 79 16.24 15.95 9.87
C PHE A 79 17.77 15.94 9.98
N ASP A 80 18.32 15.30 11.02
CA ASP A 80 19.78 15.18 11.20
C ASP A 80 20.44 14.51 9.99
N LYS A 81 19.84 13.43 9.49
CA LYS A 81 20.32 12.71 8.30
C LYS A 81 20.28 13.57 7.05
N VAL A 82 19.12 14.16 6.74
CA VAL A 82 18.90 14.97 5.52
C VAL A 82 19.80 16.20 5.54
N LEU A 83 19.99 16.82 6.71
CA LEU A 83 20.90 17.95 6.87
C LEU A 83 22.37 17.55 6.63
N ALA A 84 22.81 16.42 7.20
CA ALA A 84 24.16 15.90 6.98
C ALA A 84 24.41 15.57 5.50
N ASP A 85 23.45 14.89 4.87
CA ASP A 85 23.51 14.57 3.43
C ASP A 85 23.56 15.83 2.57
N SER A 86 22.74 16.83 2.89
CA SER A 86 22.68 18.09 2.15
C SER A 86 24.00 18.85 2.22
N LYS A 87 24.61 18.93 3.42
CA LYS A 87 25.94 19.56 3.59
C LYS A 87 27.03 18.80 2.81
N SER A 88 27.02 17.47 2.90
CA SER A 88 27.95 16.62 2.16
C SER A 88 27.80 16.79 0.65
N LEU A 89 26.56 16.88 0.17
CA LEU A 89 26.25 17.14 -1.23
C LEU A 89 26.73 18.52 -1.66
N PHE A 90 26.44 19.57 -0.88
CA PHE A 90 26.87 20.95 -1.11
C PHE A 90 28.39 21.04 -1.31
N ASP A 91 29.16 20.43 -0.40
CA ASP A 91 30.63 20.40 -0.47
C ASP A 91 31.12 19.71 -1.75
N ARG A 92 30.45 18.66 -2.21
CA ARG A 92 30.81 17.96 -3.45
C ARG A 92 30.52 18.82 -4.67
N ILE A 93 29.31 19.36 -4.81
CA ILE A 93 28.93 20.14 -6.00
C ILE A 93 29.67 21.48 -6.09
N ASN A 94 30.20 21.99 -4.98
CA ASN A 94 31.06 23.17 -4.98
C ASN A 94 32.48 22.90 -5.51
N ARG A 95 32.92 21.63 -5.50
CA ARG A 95 34.27 21.23 -5.91
C ARG A 95 34.34 20.62 -7.30
N LYS A 96 33.23 20.12 -7.84
CA LYS A 96 33.18 19.46 -9.15
C LYS A 96 31.88 19.78 -9.88
N PRO A 97 31.86 19.67 -11.22
CA PRO A 97 30.63 19.78 -11.99
C PRO A 97 29.54 18.82 -11.48
N LEU A 98 28.30 19.27 -11.57
CA LEU A 98 27.13 18.47 -11.23
C LEU A 98 27.07 17.22 -12.11
N SER A 99 26.89 16.04 -11.51
CA SER A 99 26.59 14.80 -12.24
C SER A 99 25.20 14.28 -11.89
N ASP A 100 24.69 13.34 -12.68
CA ASP A 100 23.43 12.63 -12.42
C ASP A 100 23.36 12.03 -11.02
N GLN A 101 24.51 11.66 -10.42
CA GLN A 101 24.55 11.10 -9.07
C GLN A 101 24.14 12.15 -8.03
N GLU A 102 24.69 13.36 -8.12
CA GLU A 102 24.34 14.45 -7.21
C GLU A 102 22.87 14.87 -7.38
N GLU A 103 22.36 14.89 -8.61
CA GLU A 103 20.93 15.18 -8.82
C GLU A 103 20.00 14.12 -8.21
N ARG A 104 20.38 12.83 -8.29
CA ARG A 104 19.61 11.74 -7.65
C ARG A 104 19.65 11.86 -6.13
N GLU A 105 20.81 12.20 -5.59
CA GLU A 105 20.97 12.38 -4.16
C GLU A 105 20.15 13.57 -3.66
N PHE A 106 20.15 14.70 -4.38
CA PHE A 106 19.32 15.85 -4.05
C PHE A 106 17.83 15.55 -4.11
N MET A 107 17.39 14.83 -5.15
CA MET A 107 16.00 14.37 -5.25
C MET A 107 15.65 13.48 -4.05
N ARG A 108 16.54 12.56 -3.65
CA ARG A 108 16.34 11.70 -2.48
C ARG A 108 16.22 12.50 -1.18
N ILE A 109 17.09 13.48 -0.98
CA ILE A 109 17.06 14.41 0.15
C ILE A 109 15.71 15.12 0.21
N GLN A 110 15.23 15.66 -0.92
CA GLN A 110 13.92 16.32 -1.00
C GLN A 110 12.75 15.35 -0.74
N ARG A 111 12.84 14.07 -1.15
CA ARG A 111 11.80 13.06 -0.88
C ARG A 111 11.71 12.71 0.60
N ILE A 112 12.86 12.57 1.29
CA ILE A 112 12.88 12.36 2.74
C ILE A 112 12.31 13.59 3.45
N TYR A 113 12.74 14.80 3.03
CA TYR A 113 12.24 16.04 3.58
C TYR A 113 10.72 16.19 3.41
N TYR A 114 10.18 15.87 2.23
CA TYR A 114 8.74 15.79 2.01
C TYR A 114 8.06 14.84 3.00
N GLY A 115 8.62 13.64 3.20
CA GLY A 115 8.11 12.67 4.17
C GLY A 115 8.13 13.18 5.62
N ILE A 116 9.15 13.95 6.02
CA ILE A 116 9.20 14.62 7.33
C ILE A 116 8.04 15.61 7.44
N LEU A 117 7.88 16.50 6.45
CA LEU A 117 6.84 17.51 6.44
C LEU A 117 5.44 16.90 6.45
N ALA A 118 5.23 15.82 5.70
CA ALA A 118 3.98 15.09 5.65
C ALA A 118 3.60 14.45 7.01
N ASP A 119 4.59 14.16 7.87
CA ASP A 119 4.35 13.63 9.22
C ASP A 119 4.11 14.72 10.25
N ILE A 120 4.90 15.80 10.23
CA ILE A 120 4.87 16.84 11.28
C ILE A 120 3.83 17.92 11.03
N ARG A 121 3.51 18.22 9.77
CA ARG A 121 2.53 19.26 9.45
C ARG A 121 1.15 18.63 9.52
N GLU A 122 0.44 18.87 10.62
CA GLU A 122 -1.00 18.66 10.63
C GLU A 122 -1.61 19.44 9.48
N SER A 123 -2.36 18.77 8.60
CA SER A 123 -3.08 19.43 7.55
C SER A 123 -4.08 20.40 8.21
N LYS A 124 -3.73 21.69 8.30
CA LYS A 124 -4.61 22.74 8.86
C LYS A 124 -5.96 22.81 8.14
N LYS A 125 -6.02 22.28 6.92
CA LYS A 125 -7.27 22.01 6.22
C LYS A 125 -7.76 20.64 6.69
N PRO A 126 -8.89 20.52 7.41
CA PRO A 126 -9.48 19.20 7.63
C PRO A 126 -9.61 18.52 6.27
N PRO A 127 -9.31 17.22 6.15
CA PRO A 127 -9.50 16.49 4.91
C PRO A 127 -10.98 16.55 4.58
N LYS A 128 -11.35 17.54 3.77
CA LYS A 128 -12.68 17.66 3.20
C LYS A 128 -12.78 16.51 2.22
N LEU A 129 -13.26 15.38 2.72
CA LEU A 129 -13.90 14.31 1.95
C LEU A 129 -15.18 14.90 1.33
N ILE A 130 -15.05 15.96 0.53
CA ILE A 130 -16.14 16.43 -0.31
C ILE A 130 -16.27 15.39 -1.42
N ARG A 131 -17.08 14.38 -1.15
CA ARG A 131 -17.71 13.53 -2.17
C ARG A 131 -18.78 14.33 -2.94
N GLY A 132 -18.48 15.58 -3.28
CA GLY A 132 -19.36 16.44 -4.05
C GLY A 132 -19.09 16.23 -5.54
N LEU A 133 -20.16 16.17 -6.33
CA LEU A 133 -20.31 16.27 -7.80
C LEU A 133 -19.29 15.59 -8.75
N GLY A 134 -17.98 15.60 -8.48
CA GLY A 134 -16.96 14.83 -9.20
C GLY A 134 -17.21 13.32 -9.12
N THR A 135 -17.63 12.79 -7.98
CA THR A 135 -18.09 11.38 -7.89
C THR A 135 -19.32 11.10 -8.75
N LEU A 136 -20.18 12.10 -9.01
CA LEU A 136 -21.36 11.98 -9.86
C LEU A 136 -20.98 11.95 -11.35
N SER A 137 -20.03 12.79 -11.80
CA SER A 137 -19.47 12.66 -13.15
C SER A 137 -18.73 11.34 -13.36
N HIS A 138 -18.05 10.81 -12.32
CA HIS A 138 -17.44 9.48 -12.33
C HIS A 138 -18.43 8.31 -12.20
N LEU A 139 -19.66 8.55 -11.72
CA LEU A 139 -20.74 7.56 -11.68
C LEU A 139 -21.52 7.50 -13.00
N VAL A 140 -21.67 8.65 -13.69
CA VAL A 140 -22.42 8.78 -14.94
C VAL A 140 -21.55 8.52 -16.19
N GLY A 141 -20.23 8.75 -16.11
CA GLY A 141 -19.29 8.64 -17.25
C GLY A 141 -18.65 7.26 -17.50
N GLY A 142 -19.14 6.19 -16.89
CA GLY A 142 -18.52 4.85 -17.00
C GLY A 142 -17.31 4.65 -16.06
N PRO A 143 -16.67 3.47 -16.04
CA PRO A 143 -15.50 3.24 -15.20
C PRO A 143 -14.41 4.27 -15.50
N LEU A 144 -13.81 4.86 -14.47
CA LEU A 144 -12.59 5.61 -14.64
C LEU A 144 -11.56 4.65 -15.23
N ILE A 145 -11.15 4.93 -16.44
CA ILE A 145 -10.25 4.09 -17.22
C ILE A 145 -8.89 4.77 -17.12
N LEU A 146 -8.02 4.20 -16.27
CA LEU A 146 -6.60 4.55 -16.30
C LEU A 146 -6.03 3.89 -17.55
N ASN A 147 -5.43 4.71 -18.40
CA ASN A 147 -4.97 4.29 -19.70
C ASN A 147 -3.45 4.34 -19.76
N VAL A 148 -2.88 3.40 -20.50
CA VAL A 148 -1.52 3.49 -21.00
C VAL A 148 -1.59 3.45 -22.53
N PRO A 149 -0.68 4.11 -23.25
CA PRO A 149 -0.66 4.06 -24.71
C PRO A 149 -0.60 2.61 -25.20
N ASN A 150 -1.42 2.26 -26.20
CA ASN A 150 -1.29 0.98 -26.90
C ASN A 150 -0.25 1.13 -28.01
N VAL A 151 0.76 0.27 -27.99
CA VAL A 151 1.84 0.26 -28.97
C VAL A 151 1.56 -0.84 -29.98
N ILE A 152 1.13 -0.44 -31.19
CA ILE A 152 0.79 -1.37 -32.28
C ILE A 152 1.99 -2.28 -32.60
N ASP A 153 3.15 -1.65 -32.84
CA ASP A 153 4.40 -2.36 -33.11
C ASP A 153 5.51 -1.93 -32.13
N PRO A 154 5.73 -2.71 -31.04
CA PRO A 154 6.73 -2.38 -30.04
C PRO A 154 8.17 -2.67 -30.48
N LYS A 155 8.41 -3.17 -31.70
CA LYS A 155 9.76 -3.33 -32.28
C LYS A 155 10.24 -2.06 -32.97
N ASN A 156 9.36 -1.11 -33.27
CA ASN A 156 9.75 0.16 -33.83
C ASN A 156 10.58 0.97 -32.84
N LYS A 157 11.57 1.68 -33.37
CA LYS A 157 12.35 2.64 -32.59
C LYS A 157 11.42 3.69 -31.99
N LEU A 158 11.72 4.06 -30.76
CA LEU A 158 10.93 5.00 -29.98
C LEU A 158 10.92 6.39 -30.62
N GLY A 159 12.09 6.86 -31.08
CA GLY A 159 12.31 8.21 -31.57
C GLY A 159 12.31 9.25 -30.44
N SER A 160 12.86 10.44 -30.71
CA SER A 160 13.11 11.46 -29.68
C SER A 160 11.85 11.93 -28.95
N ARG A 161 10.71 12.02 -29.66
CA ARG A 161 9.44 12.45 -29.06
C ARG A 161 8.98 11.52 -27.94
N TRP A 162 9.10 10.21 -28.14
CA TRP A 162 8.65 9.23 -27.16
C TRP A 162 9.72 8.95 -26.11
N ALA A 163 11.02 9.03 -26.46
CA ALA A 163 12.12 8.99 -25.50
C ALA A 163 11.97 10.04 -24.40
N ASN A 164 11.60 11.28 -24.76
CA ASN A 164 11.35 12.36 -23.80
C ASN A 164 10.17 12.12 -22.85
N LYS A 165 9.31 11.12 -23.14
CA LYS A 165 8.21 10.74 -22.24
C LYS A 165 8.56 9.58 -21.32
N GLU A 166 9.63 8.85 -21.60
CA GLU A 166 10.05 7.73 -20.76
C GLU A 166 10.56 8.22 -19.40
N ALA A 167 10.54 7.32 -18.42
CA ALA A 167 11.09 7.61 -17.11
C ALA A 167 12.57 8.02 -17.22
N ALA A 168 13.00 8.93 -16.37
CA ALA A 168 14.38 9.39 -16.39
C ALA A 168 15.32 8.33 -15.82
N ARG A 169 16.60 8.40 -16.21
CA ARG A 169 17.71 7.67 -15.56
C ARG A 169 17.48 6.15 -15.51
N LEU A 170 17.14 5.57 -16.65
CA LEU A 170 16.97 4.14 -16.83
C LEU A 170 18.32 3.45 -17.02
N TYR A 171 18.53 2.31 -16.38
CA TYR A 171 19.78 1.55 -16.39
C TYR A 171 19.62 0.23 -17.13
N ARG A 172 20.71 -0.26 -17.72
CA ARG A 172 20.74 -1.63 -18.22
C ARG A 172 20.72 -2.62 -17.04
N LYS A 173 20.34 -3.88 -17.30
CA LYS A 173 20.17 -4.91 -16.25
C LYS A 173 21.45 -5.20 -15.48
N ASP A 174 22.60 -5.05 -16.12
CA ASP A 174 23.94 -5.19 -15.52
C ASP A 174 24.35 -4.00 -14.65
N GLY A 175 23.51 -2.96 -14.56
CA GLY A 175 23.81 -1.75 -13.81
C GLY A 175 24.81 -0.81 -14.51
N THR A 176 25.20 -1.10 -15.76
CA THR A 176 25.96 -0.13 -16.57
C THR A 176 25.14 1.16 -16.70
N GLY A 177 25.86 2.29 -16.74
CA GLY A 177 25.35 3.65 -16.51
C GLY A 177 24.04 4.02 -17.22
N PRO A 178 23.42 5.14 -16.81
CA PRO A 178 22.09 5.51 -17.30
C PRO A 178 22.09 5.62 -18.83
N VAL A 179 21.02 5.11 -19.44
CA VAL A 179 20.78 5.22 -20.88
C VAL A 179 20.41 6.66 -21.19
N SER A 180 21.18 7.30 -22.06
CA SER A 180 20.95 8.68 -22.48
C SER A 180 19.66 8.82 -23.30
N GLN A 181 19.12 10.04 -23.41
CA GLN A 181 17.93 10.30 -24.22
C GLN A 181 18.10 9.93 -25.70
N ASN A 182 19.28 10.15 -26.26
CA ASN A 182 19.59 9.77 -27.64
C ASN A 182 19.65 8.24 -27.81
N GLU A 183 20.22 7.53 -26.84
CA GLU A 183 20.17 6.07 -26.84
C GLU A 183 18.73 5.57 -26.71
N LEU A 184 17.93 6.11 -25.77
CA LEU A 184 16.51 5.77 -25.59
C LEU A 184 15.72 5.95 -26.89
N ALA A 185 15.96 7.03 -27.64
CA ALA A 185 15.32 7.26 -28.93
C ALA A 185 15.66 6.19 -29.99
N GLY A 186 16.85 5.59 -29.88
CA GLY A 186 17.32 4.51 -30.74
C GLY A 186 16.81 3.12 -30.36
N LEU A 187 16.38 2.93 -29.11
CA LEU A 187 15.78 1.70 -28.61
C LEU A 187 14.31 1.58 -29.04
N ASN A 188 13.80 0.35 -29.07
CA ASN A 188 12.37 0.08 -29.20
C ASN A 188 11.69 -0.05 -27.82
N HIS A 189 10.36 -0.10 -27.79
CA HIS A 189 9.59 -0.16 -26.55
C HIS A 189 9.90 -1.41 -25.70
N LEU A 190 10.23 -2.56 -26.32
CA LEU A 190 10.61 -3.77 -25.60
C LEU A 190 11.94 -3.58 -24.86
N GLU A 191 12.94 -3.04 -25.55
CA GLU A 191 14.26 -2.78 -24.99
C GLU A 191 14.17 -1.79 -23.83
N VAL A 192 13.40 -0.71 -23.98
CA VAL A 192 13.17 0.27 -22.91
C VAL A 192 12.47 -0.37 -21.71
N SER A 193 11.52 -1.28 -21.92
CA SER A 193 10.83 -1.98 -20.82
C SER A 193 11.72 -2.94 -20.03
N ARG A 194 12.86 -3.36 -20.61
CA ARG A 194 13.86 -4.21 -19.95
C ARG A 194 14.86 -3.42 -19.11
N LEU A 195 14.93 -2.11 -19.31
CA LEU A 195 15.74 -1.22 -18.47
C LEU A 195 15.19 -1.21 -17.03
N GLN A 196 16.04 -0.86 -16.08
CA GLN A 196 15.75 -0.86 -14.66
C GLN A 196 15.84 0.56 -14.10
N PRO A 197 15.15 0.86 -12.99
CA PRO A 197 15.52 2.00 -12.16
C PRO A 197 16.98 1.86 -11.69
N PRO A 198 17.58 2.95 -11.15
CA PRO A 198 18.94 2.91 -10.62
C PRO A 198 19.18 1.73 -9.65
N PRO A 199 20.36 1.11 -9.62
CA PRO A 199 20.65 -0.04 -8.74
C PRO A 199 20.43 0.24 -7.24
N ASN A 200 20.48 1.51 -6.82
CA ASN A 200 20.24 1.96 -5.46
C ASN A 200 18.85 2.62 -5.28
N HIS A 201 17.88 2.24 -6.11
CA HIS A 201 16.51 2.76 -6.04
C HIS A 201 15.82 2.39 -4.72
N VAL A 202 15.10 3.33 -4.14
CA VAL A 202 14.57 3.26 -2.76
C VAL A 202 13.41 2.28 -2.58
N GLY A 203 12.73 1.96 -3.68
CA GLY A 203 11.64 0.98 -3.70
C GLY A 203 12.00 -0.37 -4.35
N LEU A 204 13.28 -0.64 -4.64
CA LEU A 204 13.70 -1.92 -5.23
C LEU A 204 14.89 -2.54 -4.50
N ASN A 205 14.71 -3.79 -4.07
CA ASN A 205 15.79 -4.75 -3.92
C ASN A 205 15.37 -6.01 -4.70
N PRO A 206 15.81 -6.18 -5.96
CA PRO A 206 15.29 -7.24 -6.81
C PRO A 206 15.74 -8.62 -6.29
N ALA A 207 14.87 -9.28 -5.52
CA ALA A 207 14.90 -10.72 -5.39
C ALA A 207 14.06 -11.33 -6.52
N LEU A 208 14.51 -12.45 -7.08
CA LEU A 208 13.64 -13.27 -7.91
C LEU A 208 12.43 -13.72 -7.07
N PRO A 209 11.26 -13.99 -7.67
CA PRO A 209 10.18 -14.66 -6.96
C PRO A 209 10.63 -16.02 -6.43
N GLY A 210 10.13 -16.42 -5.26
CA GLY A 210 10.57 -17.61 -4.56
C GLY A 210 10.27 -17.56 -3.07
N ASN A 211 10.73 -18.56 -2.30
CA ASN A 211 10.53 -18.61 -0.84
C ASN A 211 11.42 -17.65 -0.07
N HIS A 212 11.27 -16.34 -0.33
CA HIS A 212 12.00 -15.28 0.36
C HIS A 212 11.33 -14.82 1.64
N TYR A 213 10.12 -15.30 1.95
CA TYR A 213 9.38 -14.80 3.10
C TYR A 213 10.02 -15.25 4.42
N SER A 214 10.38 -16.53 4.55
CA SER A 214 11.10 -17.02 5.73
C SER A 214 12.45 -16.32 5.91
N GLN A 215 13.17 -16.08 4.80
CA GLN A 215 14.42 -15.33 4.85
C GLN A 215 14.19 -13.86 5.23
N PHE A 216 13.17 -13.21 4.66
CA PHE A 216 12.77 -11.85 5.00
C PHE A 216 12.42 -11.73 6.49
N LEU A 217 11.62 -12.66 7.04
CA LEU A 217 11.29 -12.68 8.46
C LEU A 217 12.56 -12.85 9.31
N LYS A 218 13.47 -13.74 8.91
CA LYS A 218 14.76 -13.93 9.59
C LYS A 218 15.62 -12.67 9.56
N ASP A 219 15.77 -12.05 8.39
CA ASP A 219 16.54 -10.81 8.23
C ASP A 219 15.93 -9.68 9.05
N MET A 220 14.60 -9.60 9.08
CA MET A 220 13.87 -8.61 9.85
C MET A 220 13.98 -8.84 11.36
N THR A 221 13.89 -10.10 11.83
CA THR A 221 14.14 -10.46 13.23
C THR A 221 15.54 -10.04 13.65
N ASN A 222 16.56 -10.38 12.84
CA ASN A 222 17.95 -10.01 13.10
C ASN A 222 18.08 -8.49 13.19
N LEU A 223 17.50 -7.77 12.24
CA LEU A 223 17.54 -6.31 12.23
C LEU A 223 16.91 -5.72 13.49
N ILE A 224 15.72 -6.19 13.88
CA ILE A 224 15.02 -5.74 15.09
C ILE A 224 15.83 -6.00 16.36
N ARG A 225 16.41 -7.21 16.48
CA ARG A 225 17.28 -7.60 17.61
C ARG A 225 18.52 -6.70 17.71
N SER A 226 19.03 -6.20 16.58
CA SER A 226 20.21 -5.32 16.53
C SER A 226 19.93 -3.86 16.89
N VAL A 227 18.67 -3.40 16.87
CA VAL A 227 18.34 -1.97 17.13
C VAL A 227 18.59 -1.57 18.59
N ASP A 228 18.21 -2.43 19.55
CA ASP A 228 18.23 -2.12 20.98
C ASP A 228 18.30 -3.44 21.78
N LYS A 229 19.06 -3.46 22.89
CA LYS A 229 19.19 -4.61 23.79
C LYS A 229 17.83 -5.12 24.27
N LYS A 230 16.82 -4.25 24.44
CA LYS A 230 15.47 -4.66 24.85
C LYS A 230 14.76 -5.55 23.80
N ASN A 231 15.19 -5.47 22.54
CA ASN A 231 14.63 -6.26 21.44
C ASN A 231 15.41 -7.56 21.20
N SER A 232 16.46 -7.86 21.97
CA SER A 232 17.34 -9.02 21.75
C SER A 232 16.60 -10.37 21.76
N ALA A 233 15.47 -10.44 22.45
CA ALA A 233 14.59 -11.62 22.50
C ALA A 233 13.44 -11.61 21.48
N PHE A 234 13.30 -10.57 20.64
CA PHE A 234 12.19 -10.47 19.68
C PHE A 234 12.19 -11.64 18.69
N ASP A 235 11.05 -12.25 18.43
CA ASP A 235 10.91 -13.34 17.46
C ASP A 235 9.51 -13.31 16.80
N PHE A 236 9.45 -13.38 15.46
CA PHE A 236 8.17 -13.38 14.73
C PHE A 236 7.34 -14.63 14.98
N ASP A 237 7.97 -15.78 15.24
CA ASP A 237 7.24 -17.01 15.54
C ASP A 237 6.54 -16.92 16.90
N TYR A 238 7.12 -16.14 17.81
CA TYR A 238 6.64 -15.90 19.16
C TYR A 238 5.63 -14.76 19.28
N ALA A 239 5.71 -13.73 18.42
CA ALA A 239 4.85 -12.53 18.47
C ALA A 239 3.34 -12.77 18.24
N LYS A 240 2.90 -14.03 18.20
CA LYS A 240 1.50 -14.43 18.10
C LYS A 240 0.92 -14.57 19.52
N ARG A 241 0.18 -13.55 20.00
CA ARG A 241 -1.08 -13.63 20.79
C ARG A 241 -1.21 -12.59 21.91
N VAL A 242 -2.49 -12.37 22.23
CA VAL A 242 -3.12 -11.66 23.36
C VAL A 242 -3.23 -10.15 23.21
N VAL A 243 -4.49 -9.68 23.18
CA VAL A 243 -4.87 -8.27 23.23
C VAL A 243 -5.35 -7.97 24.65
N PHE A 244 -4.79 -6.94 25.27
CA PHE A 244 -5.18 -6.49 26.61
C PHE A 244 -6.17 -5.33 26.52
N TYR A 245 -7.07 -5.24 27.48
CA TYR A 245 -7.87 -4.04 27.65
C TYR A 245 -6.99 -2.87 28.12
N PRO A 246 -7.20 -1.65 27.61
CA PRO A 246 -6.77 -0.47 28.35
C PRO A 246 -7.51 -0.42 29.69
N ASN A 247 -6.87 0.10 30.74
CA ASN A 247 -7.39 0.13 32.13
C ASN A 247 -8.79 0.78 32.28
N GLU A 248 -9.29 1.45 31.25
CA GLU A 248 -10.57 2.16 31.20
C GLU A 248 -11.77 1.30 30.77
N ILE A 249 -11.54 0.09 30.25
CA ILE A 249 -12.61 -0.82 29.80
C ILE A 249 -12.61 -2.05 30.69
N LYS A 250 -13.67 -2.24 31.47
CA LYS A 250 -13.73 -3.29 32.51
C LYS A 250 -14.51 -4.51 32.05
N THR A 251 -15.43 -4.35 31.09
CA THR A 251 -16.25 -5.43 30.56
C THR A 251 -16.34 -5.39 29.04
N PHE A 252 -16.61 -6.54 28.43
CA PHE A 252 -16.90 -6.64 27.01
C PHE A 252 -18.17 -5.87 26.62
N SER A 253 -19.18 -5.84 27.47
CA SER A 253 -20.39 -5.04 27.24
C SER A 253 -20.07 -3.55 27.10
N GLU A 254 -19.18 -3.00 27.92
CA GLU A 254 -18.70 -1.62 27.78
C GLU A 254 -17.94 -1.41 26.47
N LEU A 255 -17.04 -2.32 26.10
CA LEU A 255 -16.32 -2.27 24.81
C LEU A 255 -17.32 -2.27 23.65
N SER A 256 -18.26 -3.20 23.68
CA SER A 256 -19.26 -3.38 22.63
C SER A 256 -20.10 -2.12 22.45
N ASN A 257 -20.63 -1.57 23.54
CA ASN A 257 -21.37 -0.31 23.50
C ASN A 257 -20.52 0.84 22.95
N LYS A 258 -19.24 0.96 23.34
CA LYS A 258 -18.36 2.01 22.82
C LYS A 258 -18.08 1.86 21.32
N MET A 259 -17.88 0.64 20.85
CA MET A 259 -17.61 0.35 19.43
C MET A 259 -18.86 0.55 18.57
N GLU A 260 -20.02 0.14 19.06
CA GLU A 260 -21.33 0.33 18.41
C GLU A 260 -21.73 1.80 18.36
N ASN A 261 -21.45 2.59 19.40
CA ASN A 261 -21.71 4.03 19.41
C ASN A 261 -20.59 4.87 18.79
N SER A 262 -19.54 4.23 18.26
CA SER A 262 -18.47 4.95 17.55
C SER A 262 -18.97 5.46 16.19
N LYS A 263 -18.22 6.37 15.56
CA LYS A 263 -18.51 6.81 14.18
C LYS A 263 -18.57 5.69 13.13
N PHE A 264 -18.11 4.49 13.50
CA PHE A 264 -18.06 3.32 12.64
C PHE A 264 -19.19 2.31 12.87
N ASN A 265 -20.01 2.48 13.92
CA ASN A 265 -21.06 1.54 14.31
C ASN A 265 -20.59 0.07 14.31
N PHE A 266 -19.50 -0.23 15.01
CA PHE A 266 -18.83 -1.52 14.87
C PHE A 266 -19.41 -2.59 15.81
N HIS A 267 -19.99 -3.64 15.25
CA HIS A 267 -20.65 -4.74 15.97
C HIS A 267 -19.66 -5.82 16.43
N ILE A 268 -18.83 -5.48 17.42
CA ILE A 268 -17.75 -6.36 17.91
C ILE A 268 -18.23 -7.73 18.40
N ASN A 269 -19.48 -7.87 18.83
CA ASN A 269 -20.08 -9.13 19.27
C ASN A 269 -19.99 -10.24 18.21
N ARG A 270 -20.02 -9.89 16.91
CA ARG A 270 -19.91 -10.88 15.82
C ARG A 270 -18.53 -11.53 15.72
N TYR A 271 -17.50 -10.79 16.14
CA TYR A 271 -16.11 -11.20 16.11
C TYR A 271 -15.69 -11.91 17.40
N GLN A 272 -16.58 -12.03 18.38
CA GLN A 272 -16.30 -12.68 19.64
C GLN A 272 -16.29 -14.21 19.49
N LEU A 273 -15.32 -14.86 20.12
CA LEU A 273 -15.29 -16.31 20.22
C LEU A 273 -16.28 -16.76 21.30
N GLN A 274 -17.45 -17.27 20.89
CA GLN A 274 -18.60 -17.52 21.80
C GLN A 274 -18.30 -18.49 22.94
N GLN A 275 -17.38 -19.43 22.75
CA GLN A 275 -17.11 -20.55 23.66
C GLN A 275 -16.54 -20.14 25.02
N SER A 276 -16.14 -18.88 25.17
CA SER A 276 -15.28 -18.46 26.27
C SER A 276 -15.89 -17.41 27.19
N MET A 277 -17.08 -16.87 26.90
CA MET A 277 -17.59 -15.73 27.67
C MET A 277 -18.27 -16.09 28.98
N LYS A 278 -17.78 -15.49 30.06
CA LYS A 278 -18.51 -15.39 31.32
C LYS A 278 -19.60 -14.33 31.20
N VAL A 279 -20.79 -14.67 31.68
CA VAL A 279 -21.91 -13.74 31.83
C VAL A 279 -22.14 -13.44 33.31
N ASN A 280 -22.60 -12.23 33.62
CA ASN A 280 -23.06 -11.91 34.98
C ASN A 280 -24.45 -12.52 35.27
N SER A 281 -24.98 -12.31 36.48
CA SER A 281 -26.32 -12.75 36.89
C SER A 281 -27.44 -12.22 35.99
N ASP A 282 -27.22 -11.09 35.31
CA ASP A 282 -28.19 -10.44 34.42
C ASP A 282 -28.01 -10.87 32.95
N GLY A 283 -27.17 -11.87 32.68
CA GLY A 283 -26.87 -12.37 31.34
C GLY A 283 -25.95 -11.47 30.50
N LYS A 284 -25.37 -10.40 31.08
CA LYS A 284 -24.44 -9.50 30.37
C LYS A 284 -23.06 -10.14 30.23
N ALA A 285 -22.52 -10.10 29.01
CA ALA A 285 -21.21 -10.63 28.69
C ALA A 285 -20.10 -9.78 29.34
N LEU A 286 -19.31 -10.41 30.22
CA LEU A 286 -18.28 -9.76 31.02
C LEU A 286 -16.90 -9.86 30.38
N GLU A 287 -16.37 -11.08 30.26
CA GLU A 287 -14.99 -11.38 29.86
C GLU A 287 -14.89 -12.81 29.35
N SER A 288 -13.86 -13.13 28.55
CA SER A 288 -13.53 -14.51 28.22
C SER A 288 -12.82 -15.24 29.38
N GLY A 289 -12.21 -14.46 30.28
CA GLY A 289 -11.56 -14.98 31.47
C GLY A 289 -10.71 -13.91 32.14
N LYS A 290 -9.94 -14.35 33.15
CA LYS A 290 -8.88 -13.55 33.77
C LYS A 290 -7.55 -14.21 33.54
N ILE A 291 -6.51 -13.40 33.36
CA ILE A 291 -5.14 -13.89 33.25
C ILE A 291 -4.71 -14.40 34.62
N ASP A 292 -4.50 -15.70 34.75
CA ASP A 292 -3.87 -16.28 35.93
C ASP A 292 -2.35 -16.42 35.74
N ARG A 293 -1.65 -16.88 36.78
CA ARG A 293 -0.20 -17.09 36.73
C ARG A 293 0.20 -18.12 35.67
N GLN A 294 -0.60 -19.17 35.47
CA GLN A 294 -0.30 -20.25 34.55
C GLN A 294 -0.44 -19.80 33.09
N MET A 295 -1.49 -19.05 32.77
CA MET A 295 -1.70 -18.41 31.48
C MET A 295 -0.61 -17.35 31.23
N ALA A 296 -0.27 -16.56 32.25
CA ALA A 296 0.78 -15.57 32.10
C ALA A 296 2.16 -16.20 31.81
N GLU A 297 2.46 -17.33 32.42
CA GLU A 297 3.67 -18.10 32.11
C GLU A 297 3.59 -18.76 30.73
N ARG A 298 2.50 -19.48 30.44
CA ARG A 298 2.29 -20.23 29.19
C ARG A 298 2.29 -19.33 27.95
N GLU A 299 1.59 -18.20 28.00
CA GLU A 299 1.50 -17.24 26.90
C GLU A 299 2.51 -16.09 27.06
N SER A 300 3.36 -16.15 28.09
CA SER A 300 4.39 -15.14 28.40
C SER A 300 3.88 -13.70 28.47
N ILE A 301 2.73 -13.55 29.10
CA ILE A 301 2.11 -12.27 29.39
C ILE A 301 2.88 -11.61 30.55
N ASP A 302 3.09 -10.29 30.49
CA ASP A 302 3.67 -9.54 31.60
C ASP A 302 2.89 -9.80 32.89
N LYS A 303 3.61 -10.09 33.99
CA LYS A 303 3.02 -10.39 35.30
C LYS A 303 2.14 -9.24 35.82
N ALA A 304 2.34 -8.01 35.34
CA ALA A 304 1.48 -6.86 35.63
C ALA A 304 0.02 -7.06 35.16
N TYR A 305 -0.23 -7.95 34.19
CA TYR A 305 -1.57 -8.28 33.72
C TYR A 305 -2.22 -9.47 34.46
N ILE A 306 -1.55 -10.10 35.44
CA ILE A 306 -2.18 -11.14 36.25
C ILE A 306 -3.38 -10.54 37.00
N GLY A 307 -4.55 -11.18 36.83
CA GLY A 307 -5.85 -10.72 37.32
C GLY A 307 -6.62 -9.84 36.33
N ALA A 308 -6.00 -9.41 35.23
CA ALA A 308 -6.68 -8.62 34.21
C ALA A 308 -7.66 -9.49 33.41
N ASN A 309 -8.78 -8.87 33.04
CA ASN A 309 -9.82 -9.48 32.22
C ASN A 309 -9.31 -9.53 30.76
N TYR A 310 -9.71 -10.54 30.00
CA TYR A 310 -9.41 -10.62 28.56
C TYR A 310 -10.63 -11.05 27.75
N VAL A 311 -10.62 -10.79 26.44
CA VAL A 311 -11.61 -11.32 25.49
C VAL A 311 -10.92 -12.01 24.33
N LEU A 312 -11.51 -13.12 23.89
CA LEU A 312 -11.07 -13.85 22.71
C LEU A 312 -11.92 -13.46 21.50
N PHE A 313 -11.23 -13.16 20.41
CA PHE A 313 -11.82 -12.87 19.12
C PHE A 313 -11.60 -14.04 18.17
N LYS A 314 -12.51 -14.20 17.20
CA LYS A 314 -12.41 -15.16 16.10
C LYS A 314 -11.18 -14.88 15.24
N GLU A 315 -10.89 -13.60 15.02
CA GLU A 315 -9.77 -13.12 14.21
C GLU A 315 -9.15 -11.86 14.81
N CYS A 316 -7.86 -11.65 14.58
CA CYS A 316 -7.19 -10.39 14.87
C CYS A 316 -6.09 -10.12 13.84
N GLN A 317 -5.91 -8.86 13.47
CA GLN A 317 -4.77 -8.42 12.68
C GLN A 317 -3.70 -7.87 13.62
N LEU A 318 -2.53 -8.49 13.62
CA LEU A 318 -1.35 -7.98 14.31
C LEU A 318 -0.55 -7.10 13.35
N SER A 319 -0.33 -5.85 13.75
CA SER A 319 0.53 -4.92 13.01
C SER A 319 1.79 -4.67 13.83
N LEU A 320 2.95 -5.01 13.28
CA LEU A 320 4.22 -4.72 13.92
C LEU A 320 4.60 -3.24 13.72
N PHE A 321 4.75 -2.52 14.83
CA PHE A 321 5.53 -1.29 14.85
C PHE A 321 7.01 -1.67 14.82
N ASN A 322 7.56 -1.83 13.61
CA ASN A 322 8.90 -2.34 13.43
C ASN A 322 9.95 -1.31 13.91
N PRO A 323 10.69 -1.58 15.00
CA PRO A 323 11.67 -0.63 15.54
C PRO A 323 12.88 -0.41 14.62
N ALA A 324 13.10 -1.32 13.66
CA ALA A 324 14.16 -1.20 12.68
C ALA A 324 13.85 -0.25 11.52
N ILE A 325 12.65 0.35 11.50
CA ILE A 325 12.31 1.41 10.55
C ILE A 325 11.78 2.64 11.29
N LYS A 326 12.40 3.79 11.02
CA LYS A 326 11.86 5.09 11.37
C LYS A 326 10.92 5.50 10.25
N ARG A 327 9.63 5.17 10.42
CA ARG A 327 8.57 5.58 9.49
C ARG A 327 8.40 7.10 9.58
N LEU A 328 8.30 7.73 8.42
CA LEU A 328 7.94 9.12 8.25
C LEU A 328 6.54 9.19 7.60
N GLY A 329 6.17 10.35 7.08
CA GLY A 329 4.90 10.59 6.40
C GLY A 329 4.81 9.95 5.01
N GLY A 330 3.86 10.46 4.24
CA GLY A 330 3.58 9.99 2.88
C GLY A 330 4.78 10.12 1.93
N ALA A 331 4.98 9.15 1.05
CA ALA A 331 5.88 9.28 -0.09
C ALA A 331 5.10 9.88 -1.25
N SER A 332 5.64 10.95 -1.83
CA SER A 332 4.96 11.59 -2.96
C SER A 332 4.90 10.69 -4.19
N LEU A 333 3.70 10.59 -4.76
CA LEU A 333 3.44 9.98 -6.07
C LEU A 333 3.13 11.01 -7.17
N SER A 334 3.15 12.31 -6.84
CA SER A 334 2.74 13.38 -7.76
C SER A 334 3.77 14.48 -7.97
N ASN A 335 4.75 14.59 -7.08
CA ASN A 335 5.83 15.58 -7.13
C ASN A 335 7.18 14.94 -6.71
N VAL A 336 8.21 15.77 -6.47
CA VAL A 336 9.56 15.35 -6.06
C VAL A 336 10.14 14.19 -6.89
N GLY A 337 10.08 14.33 -8.22
CA GLY A 337 10.60 13.35 -9.17
C GLY A 337 9.76 12.08 -9.35
N ALA A 338 8.64 11.90 -8.63
CA ALA A 338 7.75 10.76 -8.84
C ALA A 338 7.21 10.65 -10.28
N PRO A 339 6.86 11.77 -10.96
CA PRO A 339 6.49 11.72 -12.36
C PRO A 339 7.61 11.28 -13.30
N ASP A 340 8.86 11.15 -12.85
CA ASP A 340 10.00 10.67 -13.65
C ASP A 340 10.53 9.31 -13.15
N ASP A 341 9.99 8.80 -12.05
CA ASP A 341 10.35 7.51 -11.47
C ASP A 341 9.50 6.39 -12.08
N ARG A 342 10.16 5.49 -12.81
CA ARG A 342 9.53 4.29 -13.38
C ARG A 342 8.76 3.47 -12.35
N LEU A 343 9.24 3.30 -11.11
CA LEU A 343 8.53 2.52 -10.11
C LEU A 343 7.22 3.21 -9.72
N ALA A 344 7.26 4.51 -9.41
CA ALA A 344 6.07 5.30 -9.11
C ALA A 344 5.06 5.28 -10.27
N ARG A 345 5.52 5.49 -11.51
CA ARG A 345 4.68 5.45 -12.73
C ARG A 345 4.01 4.09 -12.92
N SER A 346 4.81 3.03 -12.89
CA SER A 346 4.37 1.66 -13.16
C SER A 346 3.59 1.02 -12.02
N SER A 347 3.61 1.59 -10.81
CA SER A 347 2.78 1.16 -9.67
C SER A 347 1.28 1.18 -9.96
N LEU A 348 0.86 1.92 -11.00
CA LEU A 348 -0.46 1.82 -11.63
C LEU A 348 -0.85 0.37 -11.92
N VAL A 349 0.02 -0.39 -12.59
CA VAL A 349 -0.28 -1.76 -13.04
C VAL A 349 -0.43 -2.70 -11.86
N PHE A 350 0.43 -2.56 -10.85
CA PHE A 350 0.33 -3.34 -9.61
C PHE A 350 -0.99 -3.06 -8.88
N ASN A 351 -1.31 -1.78 -8.66
CA ASN A 351 -2.54 -1.38 -7.97
C ASN A 351 -3.79 -1.74 -8.77
N ALA A 352 -3.74 -1.67 -10.10
CA ALA A 352 -4.79 -2.18 -10.96
C ALA A 352 -4.93 -3.70 -10.81
N TRP A 353 -3.84 -4.47 -10.83
CA TRP A 353 -3.85 -5.93 -10.73
C TRP A 353 -4.48 -6.43 -9.42
N ILE A 354 -4.18 -5.83 -8.26
CA ILE A 354 -4.82 -6.19 -6.98
C ILE A 354 -6.12 -5.42 -6.71
N LYS A 355 -6.50 -4.51 -7.62
CA LYS A 355 -7.65 -3.60 -7.52
C LYS A 355 -7.63 -2.74 -6.25
N ASN A 356 -6.47 -2.16 -5.94
CA ASN A 356 -6.32 -1.16 -4.89
C ASN A 356 -6.89 0.18 -5.34
N LYS A 357 -8.03 0.57 -4.77
CA LYS A 357 -8.69 1.83 -5.10
C LYS A 357 -8.23 3.02 -4.26
N ASP A 358 -7.43 2.80 -3.23
CA ASP A 358 -7.08 3.84 -2.25
C ASP A 358 -5.57 4.09 -2.23
N MET A 359 -4.99 4.31 -3.42
CA MET A 359 -3.59 4.69 -3.51
C MET A 359 -3.50 6.22 -3.49
N LYS A 360 -3.00 6.76 -2.38
CA LYS A 360 -2.68 8.17 -2.14
C LYS A 360 -1.28 8.26 -1.54
N ASP A 361 -0.70 9.46 -1.49
CA ASP A 361 0.64 9.68 -0.94
C ASP A 361 0.77 9.12 0.48
N ASP A 362 -0.23 9.29 1.34
CA ASP A 362 -0.23 8.75 2.72
C ASP A 362 -0.25 7.20 2.80
N ASN A 363 -0.69 6.53 1.72
CA ASN A 363 -0.64 5.07 1.61
C ASN A 363 0.65 4.60 0.93
N SER A 364 1.56 5.51 0.59
CA SER A 364 2.97 5.22 0.31
C SER A 364 3.81 5.82 1.44
N ARG A 365 4.79 5.13 1.98
CA ARG A 365 5.53 5.62 3.15
C ARG A 365 6.97 5.84 2.81
N VAL A 366 7.52 6.92 3.35
CA VAL A 366 8.96 7.14 3.46
C VAL A 366 9.44 6.54 4.78
N GLY A 367 10.60 5.91 4.78
CA GLY A 367 11.25 5.50 6.03
C GLY A 367 12.76 5.48 5.94
N LEU A 368 13.39 5.50 7.11
CA LEU A 368 14.81 5.22 7.28
C LEU A 368 14.94 3.85 7.95
N LEU A 369 15.53 2.90 7.25
CA LEU A 369 15.82 1.56 7.74
C LEU A 369 17.15 1.56 8.50
N TYR A 370 17.19 0.81 9.60
CA TYR A 370 18.41 0.58 10.36
C TYR A 370 19.47 -0.08 9.49
N ASN A 371 20.70 0.40 9.58
CA ASN A 371 21.82 -0.10 8.82
C ASN A 371 22.83 -0.76 9.73
N LEU A 372 22.97 -2.08 9.60
CA LEU A 372 23.89 -2.87 10.42
C LEU A 372 25.35 -2.43 10.25
N SER A 373 25.73 -1.89 9.08
CA SER A 373 27.13 -1.50 8.85
C SER A 373 27.50 -0.17 9.52
N THR A 374 26.54 0.74 9.71
CA THR A 374 26.79 2.07 10.29
C THR A 374 26.24 2.20 11.71
N GLY A 375 25.37 1.28 12.13
CA GLY A 375 24.65 1.36 13.40
C GLY A 375 23.61 2.49 13.44
N ALA A 376 23.23 3.05 12.29
CA ALA A 376 22.35 4.22 12.17
C ALA A 376 21.12 3.97 11.29
N PHE A 377 20.10 4.81 11.42
CA PHE A 377 18.95 4.84 10.51
C PHE A 377 19.26 5.72 9.31
N ASP A 378 19.96 5.19 8.32
CA ASP A 378 20.45 5.96 7.16
C ASP A 378 20.02 5.41 5.79
N ARG A 379 19.39 4.23 5.75
CA ARG A 379 18.94 3.61 4.52
C ARG A 379 17.53 4.07 4.17
N HIS A 380 17.43 4.99 3.22
CA HIS A 380 16.14 5.44 2.71
C HIS A 380 15.40 4.31 1.98
N VAL A 381 14.14 4.10 2.38
CA VAL A 381 13.21 3.16 1.74
C VAL A 381 11.87 3.82 1.49
N GLU A 382 11.22 3.43 0.40
CA GLU A 382 9.84 3.78 0.11
C GLU A 382 9.01 2.54 -0.18
N PHE A 383 7.81 2.46 0.38
CA PHE A 383 6.97 1.27 0.26
C PHE A 383 5.48 1.62 0.31
N GLN A 384 4.66 0.84 -0.40
CA GLN A 384 3.21 0.94 -0.26
C GLN A 384 2.76 0.30 1.06
N SER A 385 1.80 0.94 1.72
CA SER A 385 1.19 0.52 2.97
C SER A 385 -0.33 0.65 2.87
N ASP A 386 -1.04 0.16 3.89
CA ASP A 386 -2.51 0.20 3.95
C ASP A 386 -3.20 -0.30 2.67
N LEU A 387 -2.89 -1.55 2.30
CA LEU A 387 -3.51 -2.24 1.17
C LEU A 387 -4.90 -2.81 1.52
N GLY A 388 -5.54 -2.32 2.59
CA GLY A 388 -6.86 -2.78 3.05
C GLY A 388 -8.00 -2.49 2.07
N CYS A 389 -7.77 -1.64 1.06
CA CYS A 389 -8.73 -1.27 0.01
C CYS A 389 -8.60 -2.09 -1.28
N THR A 390 -8.20 -3.36 -1.18
CA THR A 390 -7.91 -4.26 -2.32
C THR A 390 -8.91 -5.42 -2.44
N LEU A 391 -8.76 -6.25 -3.50
CA LEU A 391 -9.44 -7.54 -3.67
C LEU A 391 -10.98 -7.50 -3.57
N GLY A 392 -11.60 -6.41 -4.03
CA GLY A 392 -13.05 -6.21 -3.86
C GLY A 392 -13.73 -5.40 -4.96
N SER A 393 -14.68 -4.56 -4.56
CA SER A 393 -15.43 -3.65 -5.44
C SER A 393 -15.08 -2.18 -5.15
N LEU A 394 -15.77 -1.24 -5.80
CA LEU A 394 -15.68 0.17 -5.39
C LEU A 394 -16.19 0.36 -3.95
N ARG A 395 -17.22 -0.38 -3.52
CA ARG A 395 -17.88 -0.22 -2.21
C ARG A 395 -17.39 -1.17 -1.13
N SER A 396 -16.68 -2.23 -1.50
CA SER A 396 -16.20 -3.28 -0.58
C SER A 396 -14.74 -3.61 -0.83
N SER A 397 -14.05 -4.08 0.19
CA SER A 397 -12.68 -4.60 0.13
C SER A 397 -12.72 -6.06 0.55
N GLY A 398 -11.79 -6.89 0.06
CA GLY A 398 -11.77 -8.34 0.37
C GLY A 398 -12.94 -9.17 -0.19
N GLN A 399 -13.95 -8.54 -0.79
CA GLN A 399 -15.09 -9.26 -1.36
C GLN A 399 -14.74 -9.92 -2.69
N LEU A 400 -14.21 -11.14 -2.62
CA LEU A 400 -13.71 -11.89 -3.78
C LEU A 400 -14.75 -11.99 -4.89
N ASN A 401 -16.03 -12.24 -4.62
CA ASN A 401 -17.07 -12.29 -5.66
C ASN A 401 -17.13 -11.04 -6.55
N ASN A 402 -16.81 -9.85 -6.02
CA ASN A 402 -16.77 -8.60 -6.78
C ASN A 402 -15.38 -8.23 -7.33
N PHE A 403 -14.33 -8.98 -6.98
CA PHE A 403 -13.00 -8.87 -7.55
C PHE A 403 -12.96 -9.53 -8.93
N LYS A 404 -13.20 -8.75 -9.98
CA LYS A 404 -13.36 -9.25 -11.36
C LYS A 404 -12.15 -10.09 -11.82
N LYS A 405 -12.43 -11.18 -12.54
CA LYS A 405 -11.45 -12.09 -13.16
C LYS A 405 -10.63 -11.41 -14.27
N SER A 406 -11.25 -10.40 -14.88
CA SER A 406 -10.67 -9.54 -15.91
C SER A 406 -10.53 -8.10 -15.43
N PHE A 407 -9.53 -7.40 -15.93
CA PHE A 407 -9.30 -5.98 -15.61
C PHE A 407 -8.66 -5.17 -16.72
N ILE A 408 -8.33 -5.77 -17.86
CA ILE A 408 -7.85 -5.04 -19.03
C ILE A 408 -9.00 -4.85 -20.03
N VAL A 409 -9.11 -3.65 -20.56
CA VAL A 409 -9.99 -3.31 -21.69
C VAL A 409 -9.11 -2.76 -22.81
N TYR A 410 -9.29 -3.27 -24.02
CA TYR A 410 -8.52 -2.82 -25.18
C TYR A 410 -9.29 -1.76 -25.95
N TYR A 411 -8.58 -0.70 -26.32
CA TYR A 411 -9.02 0.28 -27.30
C TYR A 411 -7.93 0.39 -28.38
N PRO A 412 -8.26 0.92 -29.58
CA PRO A 412 -7.30 1.01 -30.67
C PRO A 412 -5.98 1.68 -30.26
N THR A 413 -6.06 2.73 -29.45
CA THR A 413 -4.90 3.56 -29.06
C THR A 413 -4.47 3.40 -27.60
N THR A 414 -5.21 2.66 -26.77
CA THR A 414 -4.92 2.54 -25.34
C THR A 414 -5.21 1.15 -24.77
N ILE A 415 -4.41 0.77 -23.77
CA ILE A 415 -4.67 -0.37 -22.88
C ILE A 415 -5.19 0.22 -21.58
N ASN A 416 -6.38 -0.23 -21.19
CA ASN A 416 -7.15 0.40 -20.14
C ASN A 416 -7.35 -0.54 -18.96
N PHE A 417 -7.14 -0.04 -17.75
CA PHE A 417 -7.31 -0.81 -16.53
C PHE A 417 -8.67 -0.51 -15.87
N PHE A 418 -9.40 -1.56 -15.50
CA PHE A 418 -10.64 -1.48 -14.76
C PHE A 418 -10.37 -1.23 -13.27
N LEU A 419 -9.93 -0.02 -12.96
CA LEU A 419 -9.67 0.48 -11.61
C LEU A 419 -10.34 1.83 -11.43
N ARG A 420 -11.12 1.99 -10.35
CA ARG A 420 -11.73 3.27 -9.99
C ARG A 420 -11.03 3.78 -8.73
N PRO A 421 -9.85 4.41 -8.87
CA PRO A 421 -9.15 4.90 -7.71
C PRO A 421 -9.89 6.12 -7.13
N LEU A 422 -9.76 6.33 -5.82
CA LEU A 422 -10.23 7.52 -5.14
C LEU A 422 -9.34 8.74 -5.46
N TYR A 423 -8.10 8.47 -5.87
CA TYR A 423 -7.08 9.45 -6.19
C TYR A 423 -6.21 8.96 -7.37
N ILE A 424 -5.84 9.84 -8.30
CA ILE A 424 -4.97 9.50 -9.44
C ILE A 424 -3.66 10.27 -9.33
N PRO A 425 -2.56 9.63 -8.88
CA PRO A 425 -1.25 10.26 -8.84
C PRO A 425 -0.79 10.77 -10.20
N LYS A 426 -0.02 11.87 -10.22
CA LYS A 426 0.58 12.39 -11.46
C LYS A 426 1.50 11.35 -12.09
N ALA A 427 2.27 10.60 -11.30
CA ALA A 427 3.11 9.52 -11.83
C ALA A 427 2.32 8.49 -12.64
N TRP A 428 1.10 8.15 -12.24
CA TRP A 428 0.28 7.20 -13.01
C TRP A 428 -0.16 7.76 -14.36
N LYS A 429 -0.33 9.08 -14.48
CA LYS A 429 -0.67 9.74 -15.75
C LYS A 429 0.51 9.78 -16.72
N GLU A 430 1.74 9.73 -16.20
CA GLU A 430 2.97 9.67 -16.98
C GLU A 430 3.41 8.23 -17.30
N CYS A 431 2.60 7.22 -16.95
CA CYS A 431 2.95 5.81 -17.18
C CYS A 431 2.97 5.49 -18.68
N THR A 432 4.16 5.19 -19.22
CA THR A 432 4.32 4.76 -20.60
C THR A 432 3.98 3.28 -20.76
N TRP A 433 3.88 2.82 -22.01
CA TRP A 433 3.74 1.38 -22.28
C TRP A 433 4.95 0.58 -21.75
N ALA A 434 6.16 1.15 -21.82
CA ALA A 434 7.36 0.48 -21.35
C ALA A 434 7.41 0.39 -19.81
N ASP A 435 6.96 1.43 -19.09
CA ASP A 435 6.79 1.40 -17.65
C ASP A 435 5.75 0.36 -17.22
N ALA A 436 4.60 0.33 -17.89
CA ALA A 436 3.54 -0.63 -17.60
C ALA A 436 4.00 -2.08 -17.85
N ARG A 437 4.69 -2.32 -18.97
CA ARG A 437 5.29 -3.62 -19.30
C ARG A 437 6.36 -4.04 -18.30
N TRP A 438 7.18 -3.10 -17.82
CA TRP A 438 8.21 -3.38 -16.82
C TRP A 438 7.61 -3.91 -15.50
N MET A 439 6.46 -3.39 -15.07
CA MET A 439 5.72 -3.92 -13.91
C MET A 439 5.00 -5.22 -14.25
N ALA A 440 4.43 -5.33 -15.46
CA ALA A 440 3.79 -6.56 -15.93
C ALA A 440 4.76 -7.76 -15.92
N LEU A 441 6.02 -7.56 -16.33
CA LEU A 441 7.07 -8.59 -16.25
C LEU A 441 7.31 -9.08 -14.80
N ARG A 442 7.25 -8.17 -13.81
CA ARG A 442 7.42 -8.52 -12.39
C ARG A 442 6.25 -9.31 -11.85
N ILE A 443 5.03 -8.87 -12.16
CA ILE A 443 3.81 -9.62 -11.80
C ILE A 443 3.82 -10.98 -12.48
N ALA A 444 4.24 -11.05 -13.73
CA ALA A 444 4.29 -12.31 -14.47
C ALA A 444 5.41 -13.25 -13.99
N ALA A 445 6.42 -12.76 -13.27
CA ALA A 445 7.42 -13.62 -12.64
C ALA A 445 6.85 -14.41 -11.44
N LEU A 446 5.71 -14.00 -10.89
CA LEU A 446 5.02 -14.75 -9.82
C LEU A 446 4.49 -16.08 -10.35
N SER A 447 4.81 -17.17 -9.63
CA SER A 447 4.29 -18.49 -9.89
C SER A 447 2.92 -18.70 -9.20
N ARG A 448 2.22 -19.77 -9.58
CA ARG A 448 1.03 -20.23 -8.85
C ARG A 448 1.35 -20.49 -7.38
N THR A 449 2.46 -21.18 -7.10
CA THR A 449 2.90 -21.51 -5.74
C THR A 449 3.19 -20.25 -4.90
N ASP A 450 3.70 -19.18 -5.51
CA ASP A 450 3.87 -17.91 -4.79
C ASP A 450 2.53 -17.35 -4.31
N LEU A 451 1.52 -17.33 -5.20
CA LEU A 451 0.19 -16.84 -4.85
C LEU A 451 -0.51 -17.75 -3.83
N GLU A 452 -0.47 -19.07 -4.02
CA GLU A 452 -1.05 -20.04 -3.08
C GLU A 452 -0.46 -19.89 -1.68
N ARG A 453 0.86 -19.71 -1.58
CA ARG A 453 1.53 -19.43 -0.31
C ARG A 453 1.05 -18.11 0.32
N CYS A 454 0.98 -17.02 -0.45
CA CYS A 454 0.47 -15.74 0.07
C CYS A 454 -0.95 -15.87 0.66
N PHE A 455 -1.83 -16.63 0.03
CA PHE A 455 -3.20 -16.83 0.56
C PHE A 455 -3.30 -17.89 1.65
N SER A 456 -2.35 -18.81 1.76
CA SER A 456 -2.35 -19.83 2.82
C SER A 456 -2.26 -19.23 4.24
N GLU A 457 -1.67 -18.04 4.36
CA GLU A 457 -1.54 -17.30 5.63
C GLU A 457 -2.72 -16.35 5.91
N SER A 458 -3.70 -16.25 5.00
CA SER A 458 -4.80 -15.27 5.10
C SER A 458 -5.87 -15.61 6.15
N GLY A 459 -5.90 -16.85 6.64
CA GLY A 459 -6.99 -17.35 7.49
C GLY A 459 -8.28 -17.71 6.73
N TRP A 460 -8.42 -17.35 5.45
CA TRP A 460 -9.58 -17.75 4.64
C TRP A 460 -9.68 -19.27 4.44
N PRO A 461 -10.88 -19.83 4.22
CA PRO A 461 -11.01 -21.24 3.88
C PRO A 461 -10.37 -21.52 2.51
N SER A 462 -9.88 -22.75 2.33
CA SER A 462 -9.12 -23.16 1.14
C SER A 462 -9.84 -22.88 -0.18
N PHE A 463 -11.17 -22.99 -0.23
CA PHE A 463 -11.94 -22.65 -1.43
C PHE A 463 -11.88 -21.15 -1.77
N ALA A 464 -11.90 -20.26 -0.77
CA ALA A 464 -11.80 -18.82 -0.96
C ALA A 464 -10.37 -18.41 -1.36
N GLN A 465 -9.36 -19.02 -0.74
CA GLN A 465 -7.95 -18.89 -1.16
C GLN A 465 -7.79 -19.26 -2.64
N LYS A 466 -8.34 -20.40 -3.06
CA LYS A 466 -8.32 -20.83 -4.46
C LYS A 466 -9.03 -19.84 -5.38
N VAL A 467 -10.20 -19.32 -5.01
CA VAL A 467 -10.90 -18.26 -5.79
C VAL A 467 -10.00 -17.04 -5.99
N ALA A 468 -9.29 -16.59 -4.97
CA ALA A 468 -8.37 -15.46 -5.08
C ALA A 468 -7.19 -15.74 -6.02
N VAL A 469 -6.56 -16.91 -5.88
CA VAL A 469 -5.44 -17.37 -6.72
C VAL A 469 -5.85 -17.46 -8.20
N GLU A 470 -6.95 -18.14 -8.52
CA GLU A 470 -7.39 -18.29 -9.92
C GLU A 470 -7.72 -16.95 -10.56
N ARG A 471 -8.31 -16.01 -9.80
CA ARG A 471 -8.58 -14.64 -10.28
C ARG A 471 -7.30 -13.86 -10.54
N LEU A 472 -6.32 -13.91 -9.63
CA LEU A 472 -5.05 -13.20 -9.81
C LEU A 472 -4.21 -13.81 -10.95
N LEU A 473 -4.25 -15.13 -11.15
CA LEU A 473 -3.64 -15.80 -12.29
C LEU A 473 -4.31 -15.43 -13.61
N SER A 474 -5.64 -15.39 -13.66
CA SER A 474 -6.38 -14.90 -14.83
C SER A 474 -5.95 -13.48 -15.21
N ARG A 475 -5.89 -12.58 -14.21
CA ARG A 475 -5.42 -11.19 -14.41
C ARG A 475 -3.94 -11.13 -14.80
N ARG A 476 -3.07 -11.97 -14.22
CA ARG A 476 -1.67 -12.10 -14.65
C ARG A 476 -1.57 -12.50 -16.12
N ASN A 477 -2.38 -13.46 -16.57
CA ASN A 477 -2.39 -13.92 -17.96
C ASN A 477 -2.90 -12.84 -18.93
N GLU A 478 -3.82 -11.97 -18.51
CA GLU A 478 -4.19 -10.78 -19.31
C GLU A 478 -3.00 -9.85 -19.54
N LEU A 479 -2.13 -9.65 -18.55
CA LEU A 479 -0.91 -8.85 -18.70
C LEU A 479 0.08 -9.47 -19.70
N VAL A 480 0.19 -10.80 -19.72
CA VAL A 480 1.03 -11.52 -20.70
C VAL A 480 0.62 -11.16 -22.12
N LYS A 481 -0.68 -11.19 -22.42
CA LYS A 481 -1.23 -10.82 -23.73
C LYS A 481 -1.10 -9.33 -24.01
N ALA A 482 -1.53 -8.49 -23.07
CA ALA A 482 -1.60 -7.04 -23.25
C ALA A 482 -0.24 -6.41 -23.56
N PHE A 483 0.82 -6.92 -22.93
CA PHE A 483 2.16 -6.35 -23.03
C PHE A 483 3.14 -7.23 -23.81
N LYS A 484 2.64 -8.25 -24.54
CA LYS A 484 3.45 -9.16 -25.37
C LYS A 484 4.64 -9.72 -24.58
N LEU A 485 4.36 -10.29 -23.40
CA LEU A 485 5.42 -10.82 -22.51
C LEU A 485 5.96 -12.16 -23.03
N ASP A 486 5.25 -12.83 -23.93
CA ASP A 486 5.68 -14.02 -24.66
C ASP A 486 6.99 -13.80 -25.42
N TRP A 487 7.27 -12.57 -25.84
CA TRP A 487 8.54 -12.19 -26.48
C TRP A 487 9.74 -12.20 -25.53
N ASP A 488 9.50 -12.25 -24.21
CA ASP A 488 10.52 -12.53 -23.18
C ASP A 488 10.43 -13.98 -22.66
N GLY A 489 9.73 -14.86 -23.38
CA GLY A 489 9.54 -16.25 -22.98
C GLY A 489 8.54 -16.46 -21.84
N VAL A 490 7.84 -15.40 -21.41
CA VAL A 490 6.83 -15.49 -20.35
C VAL A 490 5.55 -16.09 -20.92
N ARG A 491 5.12 -17.22 -20.33
CA ARG A 491 3.90 -17.91 -20.74
C ARG A 491 2.75 -17.69 -19.75
N GLU A 492 1.54 -17.89 -20.25
CA GLU A 492 0.35 -18.01 -19.41
C GLU A 492 0.49 -19.22 -18.48
N ILE A 493 0.01 -19.07 -17.25
CA ILE A 493 -0.06 -20.17 -16.29
C ILE A 493 -1.48 -20.75 -16.38
N PRO A 494 -1.67 -22.08 -16.46
CA PRO A 494 -3.00 -22.68 -16.42
C PRO A 494 -3.80 -22.18 -15.21
N CYS A 495 -4.99 -21.64 -15.46
CA CYS A 495 -5.92 -21.20 -14.44
C CYS A 495 -7.35 -21.44 -14.91
N ASP A 496 -8.24 -21.72 -13.96
CA ASP A 496 -9.68 -21.84 -14.21
C ASP A 496 -10.39 -20.87 -13.27
N PRO A 497 -10.59 -19.61 -13.68
CA PRO A 497 -11.27 -18.63 -12.85
C PRO A 497 -12.78 -18.87 -12.78
N ASP A 498 -13.34 -19.82 -13.54
CA ASP A 498 -14.76 -20.19 -13.61
C ASP A 498 -15.06 -21.56 -12.95
N PHE A 499 -14.10 -22.15 -12.22
CA PHE A 499 -14.25 -23.46 -11.61
C PHE A 499 -15.47 -23.59 -10.70
N THR A 500 -16.02 -24.80 -10.63
CA THR A 500 -16.98 -25.21 -9.59
C THR A 500 -16.31 -26.22 -8.68
N MET A 501 -16.44 -26.02 -7.37
CA MET A 501 -15.86 -26.90 -6.36
C MET A 501 -16.98 -27.52 -5.55
N GLU A 502 -16.97 -28.84 -5.48
CA GLU A 502 -17.85 -29.62 -4.63
C GLU A 502 -17.04 -30.32 -3.54
N VAL A 503 -17.58 -30.31 -2.32
CA VAL A 503 -16.92 -30.86 -1.14
C VAL A 503 -17.91 -31.76 -0.42
N SER A 504 -17.52 -33.01 -0.17
CA SER A 504 -18.29 -33.93 0.66
C SER A 504 -17.83 -33.82 2.10
N THR A 505 -18.76 -33.53 3.02
CA THR A 505 -18.53 -33.50 4.46
C THR A 505 -19.43 -34.53 5.16
N LYS A 506 -19.30 -34.66 6.47
CA LYS A 506 -20.20 -35.50 7.28
C LYS A 506 -21.67 -35.06 7.19
N THR A 507 -21.93 -33.79 6.87
CA THR A 507 -23.29 -33.22 6.78
C THR A 507 -23.87 -33.26 5.38
N GLY A 508 -23.11 -33.72 4.38
CA GLY A 508 -23.58 -33.87 2.99
C GLY A 508 -22.60 -33.33 1.96
N ARG A 509 -23.05 -33.26 0.70
CA ARG A 509 -22.31 -32.65 -0.40
C ARG A 509 -22.64 -31.17 -0.47
N HIS A 510 -21.61 -30.34 -0.53
CA HIS A 510 -21.68 -28.88 -0.58
C HIS A 510 -21.03 -28.37 -1.85
N THR A 511 -21.47 -27.22 -2.35
CA THR A 511 -20.87 -26.54 -3.51
C THR A 511 -20.42 -25.15 -3.08
N PRO A 512 -19.33 -25.01 -2.31
CA PRO A 512 -18.89 -23.72 -1.78
C PRO A 512 -18.42 -22.74 -2.85
N VAL A 513 -18.07 -23.21 -4.05
CA VAL A 513 -17.75 -22.36 -5.21
C VAL A 513 -18.54 -22.82 -6.42
N LYS A 514 -19.22 -21.89 -7.10
CA LYS A 514 -19.98 -22.11 -8.33
C LYS A 514 -19.60 -21.07 -9.37
N ASN A 515 -19.16 -21.50 -10.54
CA ASN A 515 -18.73 -20.62 -11.64
C ASN A 515 -17.66 -19.59 -11.19
N GLY A 516 -16.72 -20.02 -10.37
CA GLY A 516 -15.65 -19.21 -9.78
C GLY A 516 -16.08 -18.19 -8.73
N ASN A 517 -17.34 -18.23 -8.27
CA ASN A 517 -17.84 -17.38 -7.19
C ASN A 517 -18.09 -18.21 -5.94
N ILE A 518 -17.78 -17.64 -4.78
CA ILE A 518 -18.16 -18.20 -3.48
C ILE A 518 -19.69 -18.22 -3.41
N ASN A 519 -20.24 -19.42 -3.23
CA ASN A 519 -21.66 -19.69 -3.26
C ASN A 519 -22.28 -19.47 -1.88
N GLY A 520 -22.86 -18.29 -1.65
CA GLY A 520 -23.54 -17.96 -0.39
C GLY A 520 -24.75 -18.85 -0.07
N ASP A 521 -25.28 -19.59 -1.04
CA ASP A 521 -26.39 -20.53 -0.80
C ASP A 521 -25.90 -21.88 -0.22
N SER A 522 -24.60 -22.16 -0.32
CA SER A 522 -24.00 -23.38 0.24
C SER A 522 -24.07 -23.35 1.77
N GLN A 523 -24.62 -24.39 2.40
CA GLN A 523 -24.72 -24.47 3.86
C GLN A 523 -23.34 -24.33 4.53
N MET A 524 -22.31 -25.01 4.00
CA MET A 524 -20.93 -24.85 4.47
C MET A 524 -20.44 -23.38 4.49
N VAL A 525 -20.82 -22.56 3.50
CA VAL A 525 -20.41 -21.14 3.45
C VAL A 525 -21.15 -20.35 4.53
N LYS A 526 -22.47 -20.58 4.69
CA LYS A 526 -23.28 -19.97 5.75
C LYS A 526 -22.74 -20.30 7.14
N ASP A 527 -22.46 -21.58 7.39
CA ASP A 527 -21.90 -22.04 8.67
C ASP A 527 -20.58 -21.33 8.98
N LEU A 528 -19.70 -21.16 7.98
CA LEU A 528 -18.44 -20.42 8.13
C LEU A 528 -18.65 -18.93 8.35
N GLU A 529 -19.59 -18.29 7.66
CA GLU A 529 -19.92 -16.87 7.85
C GLU A 529 -20.54 -16.61 9.24
N GLU A 530 -21.34 -17.54 9.77
CA GLU A 530 -21.90 -17.44 11.12
C GLU A 530 -20.84 -17.68 12.22
N SER A 531 -19.90 -18.60 11.96
CA SER A 531 -18.94 -19.06 12.97
C SER A 531 -17.58 -18.37 12.92
N ILE A 532 -16.86 -18.39 11.81
CA ILE A 532 -15.44 -18.00 11.72
C ILE A 532 -15.27 -16.64 11.01
N HIS A 533 -16.05 -16.40 9.95
CA HIS A 533 -15.92 -15.26 9.05
C HIS A 533 -17.16 -14.34 9.07
N PRO A 534 -17.47 -13.71 10.22
CA PRO A 534 -18.66 -12.86 10.38
C PRO A 534 -18.69 -11.65 9.45
N GLU A 535 -17.54 -11.26 8.88
CA GLU A 535 -17.44 -10.21 7.85
C GLU A 535 -18.08 -10.62 6.52
N GLY A 536 -18.28 -11.91 6.28
CA GLY A 536 -18.85 -12.49 5.06
C GLY A 536 -17.80 -12.89 4.01
N LEU A 537 -17.93 -14.10 3.48
CA LEU A 537 -17.11 -14.68 2.42
C LEU A 537 -17.72 -14.42 1.03
N ALA A 538 -19.00 -14.71 0.86
CA ALA A 538 -19.71 -14.53 -0.40
C ALA A 538 -20.07 -13.05 -0.63
N LYS A 539 -20.50 -12.38 0.44
CA LYS A 539 -20.85 -10.97 0.44
C LYS A 539 -20.34 -10.32 1.72
N VAL A 540 -19.33 -9.48 1.57
CA VAL A 540 -18.83 -8.67 2.68
C VAL A 540 -19.96 -7.77 3.19
N ILE A 541 -20.26 -7.91 4.48
CA ILE A 541 -21.22 -7.06 5.18
C ILE A 541 -20.59 -5.67 5.29
N SER A 542 -21.24 -4.68 4.68
CA SER A 542 -20.71 -3.32 4.72
C SER A 542 -20.85 -2.77 6.13
N ARG A 543 -19.84 -2.06 6.66
CA ARG A 543 -19.85 -1.41 7.99
C ARG A 543 -21.10 -0.59 8.35
N LYS A 544 -21.88 -0.12 7.37
CA LYS A 544 -23.14 0.63 7.60
C LYS A 544 -24.38 -0.25 7.79
N ASN A 545 -24.31 -1.48 7.30
CA ASN A 545 -25.33 -2.52 7.41
C ASN A 545 -24.77 -3.70 8.24
N ASP A 546 -23.62 -3.47 8.88
CA ASP A 546 -23.10 -4.32 9.93
C ASP A 546 -24.03 -4.08 11.12
#